data_AF-A0A5C1A829-F1
#
_entry.id   AF-A0A5C1A829-F1
#
_cell.length_a   1.000
_cell.length_b   1.000
_cell.length_c   1.000
_cell.angle_alpha   90.00
_cell.angle_beta   90.00
_cell.angle_gamma   90.00
#
_symmetry.space_group_name_H-M   'P 1'
#
loop_
_entity.id
_entity.type
_entity.pdbx_description
1 polymer ?
#
loop_
_entity_poly.entity_id
_entity_poly.type
_entity_poly.pdbx_seq_one_letter_code
_entity_poly.pdbx_strand_id
1 'polypeptide(L)' 'MNQEVREEVIRALIAKGATRPCSRCGTLHFEIVTEVDIPIPDENAMLPAVIVACTHCGFISQHALGRLGIQPGD' A
#
# COMPACT_ATOMS: atom_id res chain seq x y z
N MET A 1 9.11 -6.07 -5.49
CA MET A 1 9.42 -5.39 -4.22
C MET A 1 10.46 -6.17 -3.42
N ASN A 2 11.57 -5.53 -3.06
CA ASN A 2 12.53 -6.10 -2.14
C ASN A 2 12.04 -5.98 -0.67
N GLN A 3 12.73 -6.62 0.27
CA GLN A 3 12.31 -6.60 1.67
C GLN A 3 12.39 -5.20 2.30
N GLU A 4 13.34 -4.37 1.87
CA GLU A 4 13.55 -3.02 2.40
C GLU A 4 12.38 -2.08 2.10
N VAL A 5 11.91 -2.05 0.85
CA VAL A 5 10.74 -1.26 0.43
C VAL A 5 9.48 -1.75 1.15
N ARG A 6 9.34 -3.07 1.35
CA ARG A 6 8.22 -3.64 2.10
C ARG A 6 8.18 -3.09 3.54
N GLU A 7 9.32 -3.08 4.21
CA GLU A 7 9.42 -2.56 5.58
C GLU A 7 9.22 -1.05 5.63
N GLU A 8 9.67 -0.31 4.62
CA GLU A 8 9.45 1.14 4.50
C GLU A 8 7.96 1.48 4.37
N VAL A 9 7.22 0.75 3.52
CA VAL A 9 5.76 0.89 3.39
C VAL A 9 5.07 0.66 4.73
N ILE A 10 5.44 -0.41 5.46
CA ILE A 10 4.87 -0.70 6.77
C ILE A 10 5.13 0.45 7.76
N ARG A 11 6.38 0.93 7.83
CA ARG A 11 6.75 2.07 8.70
C ARG A 11 5.97 3.33 8.34
N ALA A 12 5.85 3.65 7.06
CA ALA A 12 5.12 4.82 6.59
C ALA A 12 3.62 4.75 6.92
N LEU A 13 2.98 3.58 6.72
CA LEU A 13 1.58 3.36 7.09
C LEU A 13 1.35 3.53 8.60
N ILE A 14 2.23 2.95 9.42
CA ILE A 14 2.15 3.10 10.89
C ILE A 14 2.31 4.56 11.30
N ALA A 15 3.29 5.28 10.74
CA ALA A 15 3.54 6.69 11.02
C ALA A 15 2.36 7.60 10.62
N LYS A 16 1.57 7.20 9.63
CA LYS A 16 0.32 7.87 9.21
C LYS A 16 -0.90 7.51 10.08
N GLY A 17 -0.73 6.70 11.13
CA GLY A 17 -1.80 6.34 12.05
C GLY A 17 -2.70 5.21 11.53
N ALA A 18 -2.17 4.27 10.73
CA ALA A 18 -2.89 3.07 10.31
C ALA A 18 -3.20 2.14 11.50
N THR A 19 -4.20 2.51 12.30
CA THR A 19 -4.65 1.78 13.50
C THR A 19 -5.72 0.74 13.19
N ARG A 20 -6.26 0.75 11.97
CA ARG A 20 -7.28 -0.18 11.50
C ARG A 20 -7.06 -0.53 10.02
N PRO A 21 -5.99 -1.29 9.70
CA PRO A 21 -5.53 -1.51 8.33
C PRO A 21 -6.59 -2.25 7.49
N CYS A 22 -7.42 -3.09 8.09
CA CYS A 22 -8.59 -3.63 7.42
C CYS A 22 -9.85 -2.79 7.72
N SER A 23 -10.28 -1.98 6.77
CA SER A 23 -11.54 -1.21 6.87
C SER A 23 -12.79 -2.11 7.02
N ARG A 24 -12.73 -3.34 6.52
CA ARG A 24 -13.86 -4.28 6.47
C ARG A 24 -14.12 -5.01 7.79
N CYS A 25 -13.13 -5.73 8.32
CA CYS A 25 -13.30 -6.57 9.51
C CYS A 25 -12.50 -6.08 10.73
N GLY A 26 -11.75 -4.98 10.60
CA GLY A 26 -11.01 -4.38 11.71
C GLY A 26 -9.77 -5.13 12.19
N THR A 27 -9.38 -6.23 11.53
CA THR A 27 -8.13 -6.93 11.89
C THR A 27 -6.91 -6.01 11.68
N LEU A 28 -5.87 -6.26 12.48
CA LEU A 28 -4.57 -5.58 12.38
C LEU A 28 -3.59 -6.32 11.47
N HIS A 29 -3.90 -7.56 11.08
CA HIS A 29 -3.03 -8.37 10.24
C HIS A 29 -3.29 -8.12 8.75
N PHE A 30 -2.22 -7.74 8.06
CA PHE A 30 -2.22 -7.52 6.62
C PHE A 30 -0.90 -7.96 6.03
N GLU A 31 -0.90 -8.17 4.72
CA GLU A 31 0.28 -8.40 3.93
C GLU A 31 0.35 -7.41 2.77
N ILE A 32 1.56 -7.04 2.39
CA ILE A 32 1.78 -6.32 1.14
C ILE A 32 1.90 -7.37 0.04
N VAL A 33 1.04 -7.26 -0.97
CA VAL A 33 0.91 -8.23 -2.05
C VAL A 33 1.87 -7.89 -3.19
N THR A 34 1.76 -6.68 -3.73
CA THR A 34 2.56 -6.22 -4.86
C THR A 34 2.54 -4.70 -4.96
N GLU A 35 3.50 -4.16 -5.70
CA GLU A 35 3.44 -2.82 -6.26
C GLU A 35 2.63 -2.87 -7.58
N VAL A 36 1.97 -1.77 -7.90
CA VAL A 36 1.19 -1.60 -9.12
C VAL A 36 1.25 -0.13 -9.55
N ASP A 37 1.39 0.09 -10.84
CA ASP A 37 1.19 1.41 -11.44
C ASP A 37 -0.26 1.53 -11.92
N ILE A 38 -1.01 2.45 -11.30
CA ILE A 38 -2.41 2.70 -11.65
C ILE A 38 -2.43 3.79 -12.74
N PRO A 39 -2.91 3.50 -13.96
CA PRO A 39 -3.01 4.52 -15.00
C PRO A 39 -4.06 5.57 -14.62
N ILE A 40 -3.71 6.86 -14.77
CA ILE A 40 -4.64 7.99 -14.69
C ILE A 40 -4.96 8.41 -16.14
N PRO A 41 -6.11 7.99 -16.70
CA PRO A 41 -6.38 8.09 -18.14
C PRO A 41 -6.29 9.52 -18.69
N ASP A 42 -6.79 10.50 -17.92
CA ASP A 42 -6.90 11.88 -18.37
C ASP A 42 -5.57 12.67 -18.23
N GLU A 43 -4.61 12.14 -17.47
CA GLU A 43 -3.34 12.82 -17.19
C GLU A 43 -2.15 12.20 -17.94
N ASN A 44 -2.37 11.13 -18.71
CA ASN A 44 -1.31 10.31 -19.31
C ASN A 44 -0.18 10.01 -18.30
N ALA A 45 -0.57 9.76 -17.05
CA ALA A 45 0.31 9.59 -15.91
C ALA A 45 0.06 8.22 -15.26
N MET A 46 1.09 7.68 -14.64
CA MET A 46 1.00 6.49 -13.81
C MET A 46 1.09 6.90 -12.35
N LEU A 47 0.24 6.31 -11.51
CA LEU A 47 0.27 6.48 -10.07
C LEU A 47 0.83 5.21 -9.42
N PRO A 48 2.09 5.24 -8.96
CA PRO A 48 2.69 4.13 -8.25
C PRO A 48 1.98 3.91 -6.92
N ALA A 49 1.53 2.68 -6.71
CA ALA A 49 0.79 2.28 -5.53
C ALA A 49 1.23 0.90 -5.04
N VAL A 50 0.92 0.63 -3.77
CA VAL A 50 1.07 -0.68 -3.16
C VAL A 50 -0.29 -1.29 -2.86
N ILE A 51 -0.44 -2.56 -3.19
CA ILE A 51 -1.61 -3.37 -2.86
C ILE A 51 -1.38 -4.04 -1.52
N VAL A 52 -2.30 -3.81 -0.58
CA VAL A 52 -2.31 -4.41 0.75
C VAL A 52 -3.54 -5.31 0.87
N ALA A 53 -3.35 -6.53 1.34
CA ALA A 53 -4.42 -7.50 1.56
C ALA A 53 -4.57 -7.85 3.04
N CYS A 54 -5.81 -7.92 3.50
CA CYS A 54 -6.16 -8.45 4.82
C CYS A 54 -6.02 -9.97 4.85
N THR A 55 -5.17 -10.50 5.73
CA THR A 55 -4.93 -11.95 5.84
C THR A 55 -6.07 -12.71 6.51
N HIS A 56 -7.03 -12.01 7.13
CA HIS A 56 -8.21 -12.63 7.75
C HIS A 56 -9.39 -12.74 6.78
N CYS A 57 -9.60 -11.70 5.98
CA CYS A 57 -10.88 -11.51 5.28
C CYS A 57 -10.69 -11.21 3.78
N GLY A 58 -9.47 -11.03 3.29
CA GLY A 58 -9.20 -10.80 1.88
C GLY A 58 -9.64 -9.43 1.36
N PHE A 59 -9.98 -8.47 2.24
CA PHE A 59 -10.16 -7.09 1.82
C PHE A 59 -8.85 -6.55 1.27
N ILE A 60 -8.91 -5.90 0.11
CA ILE A 60 -7.75 -5.31 -0.56
C ILE A 60 -7.87 -3.79 -0.54
N SER A 61 -6.80 -3.10 -0.17
CA SER A 61 -6.65 -1.65 -0.28
C SER A 61 -5.42 -1.29 -1.10
N GLN A 62 -5.44 -0.08 -1.67
CA GLN A 62 -4.36 0.48 -2.47
C GLN A 62 -3.87 1.75 -1.79
N HIS A 63 -2.55 1.92 -1.69
CA HIS A 63 -1.95 3.12 -1.13
C HIS A 63 -0.94 3.70 -2.13
N ALA A 64 -1.13 4.95 -2.54
CA ALA A 64 -0.18 5.65 -3.40
C ALA A 64 1.17 5.83 -2.67
N LEU A 65 2.26 5.36 -3.27
CA LEU A 65 3.59 5.39 -2.68
C LEU A 65 4.06 6.82 -2.40
N GLY A 66 3.77 7.76 -3.30
CA GLY A 66 4.10 9.18 -3.11
C GLY A 66 3.45 9.81 -1.88
N ARG A 67 2.27 9.33 -1.43
CA ARG A 67 1.62 9.82 -0.19
C ARG A 67 2.23 9.21 1.07
N LEU A 68 2.94 8.09 0.93
CA LEU A 68 3.75 7.47 1.97
C LEU A 68 5.16 8.04 2.02
N GLY A 69 5.55 8.91 1.08
CA GLY A 69 6.90 9.47 0.98
C GLY A 69 7.93 8.50 0.39
N ILE A 70 7.44 7.44 -0.27
CA ILE A 70 8.25 6.36 -0.82
C ILE A 70 8.38 6.57 -2.33
N GLN A 71 9.59 6.44 -2.84
CA GLN A 71 9.83 6.44 -4.28
C GLN A 71 9.57 5.02 -4.83
N PRO A 72 8.99 4.89 -6.03
CA PRO A 72 8.88 3.59 -6.69
C PRO A 72 10.27 2.96 -6.83
N GLY A 73 10.38 1.65 -6.58
CA GLY A 73 11.62 0.94 -6.90
C GLY A 73 11.80 0.84 -8.41
N ASP A 74 13.04 0.96 -8.89
CA ASP A 74 13.41 0.65 -10.28
C ASP A 74 13.13 -0.81 -10.66
#